data_AF-A0A0N7I8U8-F1
#
_entry.id   AF-A0A0N7I8U8-F1
#
_cell.length_a   1.000
_cell.length_b   1.000
_cell.length_c   1.000
_cell.angle_alpha   90.00
_cell.angle_beta   90.00
_cell.angle_gamma   90.00
#
_symmetry.space_group_name_H-M   'P 1'
#
loop_
_entity.id
_entity.type
_entity.pdbx_description
1 polymer ?
#
loop_
_entity_poly.entity_id
_entity_poly.type
_entity_poly.pdbx_seq_one_letter_code
_entity_poly.pdbx_strand_id
1 'polypeptide(L)'
;MPPSDSDLCEIRRREGRLDEAAAHGRRAVALDPGDAAGWYNLGVALYDRLEVVASIACERRAVRLAPDAPGPHFELAEGLLLSSQWEEGWREYDWRWRLPGVPPLIPAAVLKRHGLTAGRSWDGRPLPEGTLLLVADQGFGDTIQFARYLPMAATLCPNLVVACSPDMRPVIRSLPGGYRTVTDWEKAPPFAAHAALSSLPGLFGTRPDTIPPPLSGLRAEPARVQRWTERLDGLLPRGYRRVGLVWAGRPTHGNDRNRSLTLARLVPFFALEKTVLVSLQKGPAQAEAARYYGAAPVVDLGPELESFADTMAVLEQLDHVVCVDTAVAHLAGAMGRPTAVLLPYAPDWRWLLGRGGTPWYPTVTLHRQPAPGRWDEAIRGAVTAVTGKTLKASGQPARR
;
A
#
# COMPACT_ATOMS: atom_id res chain seq x y z
N MET A 1 21.87 13.90 31.25
CA MET A 1 20.59 14.60 31.54
C MET A 1 19.45 13.63 31.32
N PRO A 2 18.34 13.71 32.08
CA PRO A 2 17.15 12.91 31.79
C PRO A 2 16.59 13.28 30.40
N PRO A 3 15.89 12.35 29.72
CA PRO A 3 15.25 12.63 28.43
C PRO A 3 14.19 13.72 28.57
N SER A 4 14.06 14.59 27.55
CA SER A 4 13.01 15.60 27.52
C SER A 4 11.61 14.97 27.36
N ASP A 5 10.54 15.71 27.63
CA ASP A 5 9.18 15.24 27.32
C ASP A 5 9.00 14.96 25.82
N SER A 6 9.73 15.67 24.94
CA SER A 6 9.74 15.41 23.49
C SER A 6 10.40 14.05 23.17
N ASP A 7 11.55 13.75 23.78
CA ASP A 7 12.22 12.46 23.62
C ASP A 7 11.35 11.31 24.17
N LEU A 8 10.71 11.53 25.33
CA LEU A 8 9.82 10.55 25.94
C LEU A 8 8.57 10.30 25.08
N CYS A 9 8.05 11.32 24.39
CA CYS A 9 6.97 11.17 23.42
C CYS A 9 7.35 10.14 22.35
N GLU A 10 8.50 10.33 21.68
CA GLU A 10 8.96 9.42 20.63
C GLU A 10 9.30 8.02 21.17
N ILE A 11 9.95 7.92 22.33
CA ILE A 11 10.27 6.64 22.96
C ILE A 11 8.99 5.84 23.26
N ARG A 12 8.00 6.47 23.90
CA ARG A 12 6.72 5.81 24.23
C ARG A 12 5.93 5.44 22.99
N ARG A 13 5.99 6.27 21.94
CA ARG A 13 5.38 5.96 20.65
C ARG A 13 5.97 4.70 20.03
N ARG A 14 7.31 4.56 20.01
CA ARG A 14 8.01 3.36 19.52
C ARG A 14 7.70 2.10 20.34
N GLU A 15 7.43 2.24 21.64
CA GLU A 15 6.96 1.16 22.51
C GLU A 15 5.48 0.77 22.24
N GLY A 16 4.74 1.56 21.44
CA GLY A 16 3.30 1.39 21.20
C GLY A 16 2.41 1.93 22.32
N ARG A 17 2.98 2.68 23.29
CA ARG A 17 2.26 3.28 24.42
C ARG A 17 1.73 4.66 24.03
N LEU A 18 0.77 4.65 23.11
CA LEU A 18 0.34 5.87 22.41
C LEU A 18 -0.32 6.92 23.32
N ASP A 19 -1.08 6.51 24.34
CA ASP A 19 -1.64 7.45 25.34
C ASP A 19 -0.55 8.21 26.08
N GLU A 20 0.50 7.51 26.49
CA GLU A 20 1.64 8.11 27.19
C GLU A 20 2.45 9.00 26.26
N ALA A 21 2.68 8.55 25.01
CA ALA A 21 3.34 9.37 23.99
C ALA A 21 2.62 10.72 23.82
N ALA A 22 1.30 10.70 23.60
CA ALA A 22 0.53 11.92 23.46
C ALA A 22 0.53 12.79 24.73
N ALA A 23 0.54 12.19 25.92
CA ALA A 23 0.66 12.95 27.18
C ALA A 23 2.02 13.65 27.32
N HIS A 24 3.11 12.95 27.00
CA HIS A 24 4.46 13.52 26.95
C HIS A 24 4.57 14.63 25.89
N GLY A 25 4.10 14.38 24.66
CA GLY A 25 4.11 15.39 23.59
C GLY A 25 3.32 16.66 23.96
N ARG A 26 2.14 16.52 24.59
CA ARG A 26 1.36 17.68 25.06
C ARG A 26 2.09 18.49 26.14
N ARG A 27 2.85 17.83 27.03
CA ARG A 27 3.69 18.54 28.00
C ARG A 27 4.87 19.22 27.33
N ALA A 28 5.53 18.57 26.37
CA ALA A 28 6.65 19.16 25.63
C ALA A 28 6.27 20.50 24.99
N VAL A 29 5.16 20.52 24.23
CA VAL A 29 4.71 21.74 23.55
C VAL A 29 4.11 22.80 24.48
N ALA A 30 3.68 22.42 25.70
CA ALA A 30 3.24 23.36 26.71
C ALA A 30 4.42 24.02 27.45
N LEU A 31 5.50 23.27 27.68
CA LEU A 31 6.74 23.77 28.28
C LEU A 31 7.51 24.68 27.33
N ASP A 32 7.59 24.30 26.06
CA ASP A 32 8.18 25.13 25.00
C ASP A 32 7.30 25.14 23.74
N PRO A 33 6.40 26.13 23.60
CA PRO A 33 5.58 26.30 22.40
C PRO A 33 6.38 26.64 21.13
N GLY A 34 7.67 26.96 21.24
CA GLY A 34 8.60 27.24 20.15
C GLY A 34 9.39 26.02 19.67
N ASP A 35 9.31 24.88 20.36
CA ASP A 35 10.02 23.65 19.98
C ASP A 35 9.33 22.96 18.79
N ALA A 36 9.86 23.15 17.58
CA ALA A 36 9.37 22.50 16.37
C ALA A 36 9.39 20.96 16.46
N ALA A 37 10.40 20.38 17.12
CA ALA A 37 10.54 18.93 17.24
C ALA A 37 9.50 18.35 18.22
N GLY A 38 9.19 19.07 19.30
CA GLY A 38 8.09 18.75 20.21
C GLY A 38 6.73 18.70 19.51
N TRP A 39 6.44 19.69 18.66
CA TRP A 39 5.21 19.70 17.85
C TRP A 39 5.16 18.56 16.85
N TYR A 40 6.28 18.28 16.17
CA TYR A 40 6.42 17.14 15.25
C TYR A 40 6.16 15.80 15.97
N ASN A 41 6.86 15.53 17.08
CA ASN A 41 6.71 14.28 17.83
C ASN A 41 5.28 14.09 18.38
N LEU A 42 4.63 15.17 18.83
CA LEU A 42 3.23 15.12 19.22
C LEU A 42 2.30 14.84 18.03
N GLY A 43 2.56 15.47 16.88
CA GLY A 43 1.79 15.27 15.65
C GLY A 43 1.80 13.82 15.18
N VAL A 44 2.97 13.18 15.13
CA VAL A 44 3.13 11.75 14.79
C VAL A 44 2.42 10.86 15.82
N ALA A 45 2.57 11.12 17.12
CA ALA A 45 1.88 10.35 18.15
C ALA A 45 0.34 10.45 18.05
N LEU A 46 -0.19 11.63 17.68
CA LEU A 46 -1.61 11.82 17.45
C LEU A 46 -2.10 11.15 16.15
N TYR A 47 -1.27 11.09 15.11
CA TYR A 47 -1.57 10.34 13.89
C TYR A 47 -1.73 8.84 14.17
N ASP A 48 -0.80 8.25 14.91
CA ASP A 48 -0.84 6.83 15.32
C ASP A 48 -2.09 6.50 16.18
N ARG A 49 -2.64 7.51 16.87
CA ARG A 49 -3.89 7.44 17.64
C ARG A 49 -5.15 7.69 16.83
N LEU A 50 -5.02 7.97 15.52
CA LEU A 50 -6.11 8.39 14.65
C LEU A 50 -6.76 9.73 15.04
N GLU A 51 -6.09 10.56 15.86
CA GLU A 51 -6.50 11.93 16.19
C GLU A 51 -6.06 12.89 15.06
N VAL A 52 -6.45 12.59 13.82
CA VAL A 52 -5.89 13.17 12.58
C VAL A 52 -5.99 14.70 12.52
N VAL A 53 -7.11 15.28 12.96
CA VAL A 53 -7.29 16.74 12.96
C VAL A 53 -6.27 17.43 13.89
N ALA A 54 -6.04 16.84 15.07
CA ALA A 54 -5.08 17.37 16.03
C ALA A 54 -3.64 17.16 15.56
N SER A 55 -3.36 16.01 14.93
CA SER A 55 -2.08 15.74 14.26
C SER A 55 -1.75 16.80 13.21
N ILE A 56 -2.66 17.06 12.25
CA ILE A 56 -2.48 18.09 11.21
C ILE A 56 -2.20 19.48 11.82
N ALA A 57 -2.90 19.83 12.91
CA ALA A 57 -2.67 21.10 13.60
C ALA A 57 -1.26 21.20 14.19
N CYS A 58 -0.75 20.11 14.78
CA CYS A 58 0.61 20.01 15.29
C CYS A 58 1.65 20.11 14.16
N GLU A 59 1.46 19.37 13.06
CA GLU A 59 2.40 19.41 11.95
C GLU A 59 2.45 20.77 11.26
N ARG A 60 1.29 21.43 11.08
CA ARG A 60 1.26 22.82 10.60
C ARG A 60 2.01 23.77 11.53
N ARG A 61 1.98 23.54 12.85
CA ARG A 61 2.74 24.34 13.82
C ARG A 61 4.23 24.07 13.71
N ALA A 62 4.63 22.81 13.58
CA ALA A 62 6.02 22.42 13.37
C ALA A 62 6.58 23.02 12.05
N VAL A 63 5.84 22.94 10.94
CA VAL A 63 6.20 23.60 9.66
C VAL A 63 6.36 25.11 9.82
N ARG A 64 5.47 25.80 10.56
CA ARG A 64 5.63 27.25 10.81
C ARG A 64 6.89 27.60 11.60
N LEU A 65 7.32 26.74 12.52
CA LEU A 65 8.50 26.96 13.36
C LEU A 65 9.80 26.58 12.64
N ALA A 66 9.76 25.55 11.78
CA ALA A 66 10.88 25.09 10.99
C ALA A 66 10.45 24.79 9.54
N PRO A 67 10.31 25.82 8.68
CA PRO A 67 9.77 25.66 7.31
C PRO A 67 10.63 24.81 6.37
N ASP A 68 11.87 24.55 6.72
CA ASP A 68 12.78 23.72 5.92
C ASP A 68 12.93 22.29 6.47
N ALA A 69 12.24 21.95 7.56
CA ALA A 69 12.31 20.64 8.18
C ALA A 69 11.39 19.64 7.44
N PRO A 70 11.93 18.61 6.77
CA PRO A 70 11.14 17.74 5.89
C PRO A 70 10.19 16.80 6.63
N GLY A 71 10.50 16.43 7.88
CA GLY A 71 9.67 15.55 8.71
C GLY A 71 8.24 16.07 8.85
N PRO A 72 8.03 17.28 9.41
CA PRO A 72 6.72 17.89 9.54
C PRO A 72 5.93 18.01 8.24
N HIS A 73 6.59 18.34 7.13
CA HIS A 73 5.94 18.39 5.82
C HIS A 73 5.43 17.01 5.38
N PHE A 74 6.23 15.96 5.54
CA PHE A 74 5.83 14.62 5.15
C PHE A 74 4.68 14.08 6.01
N GLU A 75 4.73 14.27 7.33
CA GLU A 75 3.62 13.85 8.22
C GLU A 75 2.34 14.68 8.00
N LEU A 76 2.50 15.97 7.69
CA LEU A 76 1.38 16.81 7.26
C LEU A 76 0.75 16.24 5.98
N ALA A 77 1.55 15.80 5.01
CA ALA A 77 1.06 15.14 3.80
C ALA A 77 0.24 13.89 4.12
N GLU A 78 0.75 12.99 4.95
CA GLU A 78 0.07 11.76 5.38
C GLU A 78 -1.30 12.08 6.03
N GLY A 79 -1.34 13.02 6.98
CA GLY A 79 -2.58 13.45 7.63
C GLY A 79 -3.60 14.08 6.67
N LEU A 80 -3.14 14.96 5.77
CA LEU A 80 -3.98 15.59 4.76
C LEU A 80 -4.53 14.56 3.77
N LEU A 81 -3.70 13.64 3.28
CA LEU A 81 -4.11 12.59 2.36
C LEU A 81 -5.12 11.63 3.02
N LEU A 82 -4.88 11.22 4.26
CA LEU A 82 -5.78 10.32 5.01
C LEU A 82 -7.15 10.97 5.24
N SER A 83 -7.17 12.29 5.45
CA SER A 83 -8.38 13.10 5.64
C SER A 83 -9.00 13.65 4.34
N SER A 84 -8.58 13.13 3.17
CA SER A 84 -9.10 13.51 1.84
C SER A 84 -8.79 14.95 1.38
N GLN A 85 -7.89 15.67 2.06
CA GLN A 85 -7.41 17.01 1.70
C GLN A 85 -6.25 16.94 0.69
N TRP A 86 -6.49 16.28 -0.46
CA TRP A 86 -5.42 15.81 -1.35
C TRP A 86 -4.65 16.91 -2.07
N GLU A 87 -5.28 18.04 -2.38
CA GLU A 87 -4.60 19.14 -3.08
C GLU A 87 -3.43 19.73 -2.28
N GLU A 88 -3.60 19.88 -0.97
CA GLU A 88 -2.50 20.26 -0.07
C GLU A 88 -1.60 19.06 0.22
N GLY A 89 -2.20 17.89 0.48
CA GLY A 89 -1.46 16.67 0.77
C GLY A 89 -0.40 16.35 -0.29
N TRP A 90 -0.73 16.46 -1.57
CA TRP A 90 0.23 16.22 -2.66
C TRP A 90 1.37 17.23 -2.73
N ARG A 91 1.10 18.51 -2.40
CA ARG A 91 2.15 19.54 -2.35
C ARG A 91 3.16 19.24 -1.25
N GLU A 92 2.69 18.74 -0.13
CA GLU A 92 3.52 18.38 1.01
C GLU A 92 4.24 17.03 0.82
N TYR A 93 3.67 16.11 0.05
CA TYR A 93 4.16 14.74 -0.11
C TYR A 93 5.57 14.63 -0.75
N ASP A 94 5.96 15.58 -1.60
CA ASP A 94 7.29 15.58 -2.24
C ASP A 94 8.43 16.00 -1.29
N TRP A 95 8.13 16.53 -0.09
CA TRP A 95 9.15 16.74 0.94
C TRP A 95 9.81 15.44 1.41
N ARG A 96 9.20 14.28 1.13
CA ARG A 96 9.79 12.96 1.39
C ARG A 96 11.20 12.81 0.80
N TRP A 97 11.49 13.45 -0.33
CA TRP A 97 12.80 13.41 -0.98
C TRP A 97 13.91 14.11 -0.20
N ARG A 98 13.55 14.95 0.77
CA ARG A 98 14.48 15.66 1.65
C ARG A 98 14.65 14.97 3.00
N LEU A 99 13.90 13.90 3.29
CA LEU A 99 14.02 13.16 4.54
C LEU A 99 15.42 12.53 4.68
N PRO A 100 15.98 12.48 5.90
CA PRO A 100 17.26 11.84 6.14
C PRO A 100 17.28 10.38 5.68
N GLY A 101 18.33 9.98 4.95
CA GLY A 101 18.51 8.60 4.47
C GLY A 101 17.72 8.23 3.22
N VAL A 102 16.92 9.14 2.65
CA VAL A 102 16.26 8.92 1.36
C VAL A 102 17.27 9.16 0.23
N PRO A 103 17.57 8.15 -0.61
CA PRO A 103 18.50 8.31 -1.73
C PRO A 103 17.87 9.16 -2.84
N PRO A 104 18.69 9.79 -3.71
CA PRO A 104 18.17 10.46 -4.89
C PRO A 104 17.44 9.46 -5.80
N LEU A 105 16.36 9.92 -6.45
CA LEU A 105 15.52 9.11 -7.33
C LEU A 105 16.30 8.38 -8.43
N ILE A 106 17.32 9.05 -8.97
CA ILE A 106 18.22 8.53 -10.00
C ILE A 106 19.65 8.57 -9.49
N PRO A 107 20.43 7.48 -9.57
CA PRO A 107 21.83 7.49 -9.18
C PRO A 107 22.65 8.52 -9.96
N ALA A 108 23.54 9.25 -9.28
CA ALA A 108 24.34 10.32 -9.89
C ALA A 108 25.21 9.82 -11.07
N ALA A 109 25.69 8.58 -11.01
CA ALA A 109 26.45 7.96 -12.10
C ALA A 109 25.63 7.84 -13.41
N VAL A 110 24.33 7.56 -13.28
CA VAL A 110 23.41 7.45 -14.43
C VAL A 110 23.19 8.83 -15.05
N LEU A 111 22.97 9.86 -14.21
CA LEU A 111 22.83 11.25 -14.67
C LEU A 111 24.09 11.69 -15.43
N LYS A 112 25.27 11.51 -14.82
CA LYS A 112 26.56 11.86 -15.43
C LYS A 112 26.78 11.16 -16.78
N ARG A 113 26.46 9.86 -16.88
CA ARG A 113 26.61 9.10 -18.12
C ARG A 113 25.77 9.66 -19.26
N HIS A 114 24.59 10.20 -18.96
CA HIS A 114 23.72 10.82 -19.96
C HIS A 114 23.97 12.32 -20.13
N GLY A 115 25.08 12.85 -19.61
CA GLY A 115 25.44 14.27 -19.74
C GLY A 115 24.55 15.21 -18.92
N LEU A 116 23.82 14.69 -17.92
CA LEU A 116 22.92 15.45 -17.07
C LEU A 116 23.63 15.80 -15.76
N THR A 117 23.72 17.09 -15.43
CA THR A 117 24.23 17.57 -14.14
C THR A 117 23.17 17.43 -13.03
N ALA A 118 21.91 17.67 -13.39
CA ALA A 118 20.72 17.23 -12.68
C ALA A 118 19.69 16.87 -13.76
N GLY A 119 19.13 15.66 -13.74
CA GLY A 119 18.06 15.32 -14.67
C GLY A 119 16.88 16.28 -14.45
N ARG A 120 16.31 16.82 -15.53
CA ARG A 120 15.15 17.72 -15.42
C ARG A 120 13.99 16.94 -14.80
N SER A 121 13.49 17.40 -13.64
CA SER A 121 12.26 16.88 -13.07
C SER A 121 11.10 17.23 -14.01
N TRP A 122 10.29 16.24 -14.37
CA TRP A 122 9.12 16.44 -15.20
C TRP A 122 8.02 17.12 -14.38
N ASP A 123 7.46 18.17 -14.95
CA ASP A 123 6.49 19.07 -14.32
C ASP A 123 5.04 18.78 -14.74
N GLY A 124 4.80 17.64 -15.41
CA GLY A 124 3.49 17.26 -15.93
C GLY A 124 3.13 17.92 -17.27
N ARG A 125 4.00 18.74 -17.88
CA ARG A 125 3.74 19.35 -19.19
C ARG A 125 4.06 18.38 -20.35
N PRO A 126 3.43 18.56 -21.53
CA PRO A 126 3.74 17.76 -22.72
C PRO A 126 5.24 17.72 -23.06
N LEU A 127 5.73 16.53 -23.38
CA LEU A 127 7.08 16.26 -23.87
C LEU A 127 6.96 15.44 -25.16
N PRO A 128 6.58 16.07 -26.30
CA PRO A 128 6.35 15.35 -27.56
C PRO A 128 7.65 14.78 -28.14
N GLU A 129 8.78 15.43 -27.86
CA GLU A 129 10.12 15.01 -28.25
C GLU A 129 10.96 14.63 -27.02
N GLY A 130 11.79 13.60 -27.15
CA GLY A 130 12.63 13.11 -26.06
C GLY A 130 11.92 12.12 -25.13
N THR A 131 12.71 11.39 -24.36
CA THR A 131 12.21 10.32 -23.48
C THR A 131 11.85 10.84 -22.10
N LEU A 132 10.66 10.52 -21.60
CA LEU A 132 10.30 10.62 -20.19
C LEU A 132 10.66 9.32 -19.47
N LEU A 133 11.48 9.40 -18.42
CA LEU A 133 11.78 8.28 -17.53
C LEU A 133 10.93 8.36 -16.25
N LEU A 134 9.99 7.44 -16.08
CA LEU A 134 9.23 7.29 -14.84
C LEU A 134 9.88 6.22 -13.97
N VAL A 135 10.19 6.56 -12.72
CA VAL A 135 10.85 5.66 -11.78
C VAL A 135 9.82 5.14 -10.78
N ALA A 136 9.57 3.83 -10.79
CA ALA A 136 8.81 3.14 -9.76
C ALA A 136 9.63 3.11 -8.46
N ASP A 137 9.43 4.12 -7.64
CA ASP A 137 10.34 4.52 -6.56
C ASP A 137 10.00 3.94 -5.18
N GLN A 138 8.83 3.32 -5.07
CA GLN A 138 8.28 2.79 -3.81
C GLN A 138 8.09 1.26 -3.89
N GLY A 139 7.26 0.70 -3.02
CA GLY A 139 6.99 -0.73 -2.97
C GLY A 139 6.20 -1.25 -4.19
N PHE A 140 6.00 -2.57 -4.20
CA PHE A 140 5.23 -3.23 -5.26
C PHE A 140 3.77 -2.75 -5.32
N GLY A 141 3.13 -2.57 -4.15
CA GLY A 141 1.76 -2.05 -4.05
C GLY A 141 1.62 -0.65 -4.63
N ASP A 142 2.55 0.24 -4.28
CA ASP A 142 2.62 1.61 -4.82
C ASP A 142 2.83 1.62 -6.33
N THR A 143 3.72 0.76 -6.83
CA THR A 143 3.97 0.62 -8.26
C THR A 143 2.70 0.24 -8.99
N ILE A 144 1.96 -0.75 -8.50
CA ILE A 144 0.67 -1.17 -9.07
C ILE A 144 -0.36 -0.04 -9.01
N GLN A 145 -0.47 0.63 -7.87
CA GLN A 145 -1.46 1.70 -7.68
C GLN A 145 -1.22 2.87 -8.61
N PHE A 146 0.02 3.37 -8.67
CA PHE A 146 0.38 4.57 -9.43
C PHE A 146 0.65 4.29 -10.90
N ALA A 147 0.81 3.03 -11.31
CA ALA A 147 0.84 2.66 -12.72
C ALA A 147 -0.45 3.06 -13.47
N ARG A 148 -1.56 3.34 -12.76
CA ARG A 148 -2.80 3.87 -13.37
C ARG A 148 -2.66 5.21 -14.07
N TYR A 149 -1.61 5.96 -13.77
CA TYR A 149 -1.32 7.24 -14.40
C TYR A 149 -0.45 7.11 -15.66
N LEU A 150 0.07 5.91 -15.96
CA LEU A 150 0.88 5.69 -17.16
C LEU A 150 0.15 6.04 -18.47
N PRO A 151 -1.15 5.73 -18.66
CA PRO A 151 -1.87 6.15 -19.87
C PRO A 151 -1.93 7.67 -20.02
N MET A 152 -2.18 8.39 -18.92
CA MET A 152 -2.24 9.86 -18.92
C MET A 152 -0.87 10.47 -19.24
N ALA A 153 0.20 9.94 -18.63
CA ALA A 153 1.56 10.36 -18.93
C ALA A 153 1.95 10.06 -20.38
N ALA A 154 1.54 8.92 -20.93
CA ALA A 154 1.83 8.55 -22.31
C ALA A 154 1.12 9.44 -23.35
N THR A 155 -0.06 9.99 -23.03
CA THR A 155 -0.71 11.00 -23.88
C THR A 155 0.13 12.28 -23.99
N LEU A 156 0.85 12.65 -22.93
CA LEU A 156 1.70 13.84 -22.90
C LEU A 156 3.12 13.58 -23.42
N CYS A 157 3.59 12.35 -23.28
CA CYS A 157 4.97 11.94 -23.51
C CYS A 157 5.00 10.61 -24.28
N PRO A 158 4.99 10.62 -25.64
CA PRO A 158 4.91 9.41 -26.44
C PRO A 158 6.09 8.44 -26.22
N ASN A 159 7.27 8.99 -25.90
CA ASN A 159 8.47 8.21 -25.58
C ASN A 159 8.59 8.03 -24.06
N LEU A 160 7.73 7.18 -23.47
CA LEU A 160 7.72 6.90 -22.04
C LEU A 160 8.44 5.59 -21.73
N VAL A 161 9.36 5.64 -20.75
CA VAL A 161 10.06 4.46 -20.23
C VAL A 161 9.84 4.36 -18.72
N VAL A 162 9.52 3.15 -18.24
CA VAL A 162 9.33 2.89 -16.80
C VAL A 162 10.54 2.14 -16.24
N ALA A 163 11.27 2.77 -15.33
CA ALA A 163 12.28 2.10 -14.50
C ALA A 163 11.59 1.41 -13.32
N CYS A 164 11.72 0.10 -13.18
CA CYS A 164 11.09 -0.68 -12.12
C CYS A 164 11.91 -1.91 -11.76
N SER A 165 11.62 -2.56 -10.63
CA SER A 165 12.30 -3.82 -10.28
C SER A 165 11.96 -4.94 -11.29
N PRO A 166 12.83 -5.97 -11.42
CA PRO A 166 12.52 -7.15 -12.23
C PRO A 166 11.17 -7.78 -11.89
N ASP A 167 10.78 -7.83 -10.61
CA ASP A 167 9.50 -8.38 -10.14
C ASP A 167 8.28 -7.62 -10.66
N MET A 168 8.40 -6.31 -10.89
CA MET A 168 7.32 -5.45 -11.39
C MET A 168 7.20 -5.46 -12.91
N ARG A 169 8.22 -5.94 -13.62
CA ARG A 169 8.21 -5.99 -15.09
C ARG A 169 7.01 -6.74 -15.67
N PRO A 170 6.59 -7.92 -15.14
CA PRO A 170 5.40 -8.60 -15.65
C PRO A 170 4.12 -7.77 -15.50
N VAL A 171 3.95 -7.08 -14.36
CA VAL A 171 2.78 -6.24 -14.11
C VAL A 171 2.73 -5.08 -15.11
N ILE A 172 3.84 -4.32 -15.25
CA ILE A 172 3.89 -3.16 -16.14
C ILE A 172 3.71 -3.56 -17.61
N ARG A 173 4.25 -4.72 -18.01
CA ARG A 173 4.09 -5.23 -19.39
C ARG A 173 2.68 -5.73 -19.70
N SER A 174 1.97 -6.23 -18.70
CA SER A 174 0.56 -6.63 -18.85
C SER A 174 -0.40 -5.44 -18.97
N LEU A 175 0.08 -4.20 -18.79
CA LEU A 175 -0.74 -3.01 -18.98
C LEU A 175 -0.96 -2.71 -20.47
N PRO A 176 -2.19 -2.31 -20.85
CA PRO A 176 -2.43 -1.74 -22.16
C PRO A 176 -1.53 -0.52 -22.39
N GLY A 177 -0.92 -0.42 -23.57
CA GLY A 177 0.01 0.66 -23.92
C GLY A 177 1.43 0.20 -24.24
N GLY A 178 1.78 -1.06 -23.93
CA GLY A 178 3.06 -1.65 -24.37
C GLY A 178 4.29 -0.94 -23.82
N TYR A 179 4.23 -0.47 -22.57
CA TYR A 179 5.26 0.37 -21.96
C TYR A 179 6.64 -0.31 -21.97
N ARG A 180 7.64 0.42 -22.47
CA ARG A 180 9.03 0.01 -22.37
C ARG A 180 9.47 0.08 -20.91
N THR A 181 10.10 -0.99 -20.45
CA THR A 181 10.62 -1.12 -19.08
C THR A 181 12.13 -1.22 -19.06
N VAL A 182 12.74 -0.65 -18.03
CA VAL A 182 14.14 -0.85 -17.67
C VAL A 182 14.21 -1.35 -16.23
N THR A 183 15.03 -2.39 -16.00
CA THR A 183 15.19 -3.02 -14.67
C THR A 183 16.60 -2.88 -14.12
N ASP A 184 17.48 -2.28 -14.92
CA ASP A 184 18.89 -2.09 -14.64
C ASP A 184 19.26 -0.71 -15.18
N TRP A 185 19.79 0.12 -14.30
CA TRP A 185 20.24 1.47 -14.63
C TRP A 185 21.25 1.48 -15.76
N GLU A 186 22.07 0.44 -15.92
CA GLU A 186 23.02 0.34 -17.04
C GLU A 186 22.33 0.33 -18.40
N LYS A 187 21.09 -0.17 -18.46
CA LYS A 187 20.28 -0.29 -19.69
C LYS A 187 19.30 0.86 -19.87
N ALA A 188 19.32 1.86 -18.98
CA ALA A 188 18.48 3.04 -19.10
C ALA A 188 18.87 3.82 -20.37
N PRO A 189 17.89 4.15 -21.24
CA PRO A 189 18.17 4.99 -22.41
C PRO A 189 18.44 6.44 -21.97
N PRO A 190 19.02 7.28 -22.84
CA PRO A 190 19.01 8.73 -22.63
C PRO A 190 17.57 9.23 -22.44
N PHE A 191 17.38 10.16 -21.50
CA PHE A 191 16.10 10.76 -21.18
C PHE A 191 16.21 12.27 -21.02
N ALA A 192 15.15 12.98 -21.41
CA ALA A 192 15.06 14.44 -21.38
C ALA A 192 14.44 14.95 -20.07
N ALA A 193 13.57 14.15 -19.45
CA ALA A 193 12.98 14.44 -18.15
C ALA A 193 12.71 13.15 -17.37
N HIS A 194 12.56 13.26 -16.05
CA HIS A 194 12.21 12.14 -15.18
C HIS A 194 11.23 12.53 -14.07
N ALA A 195 10.48 11.57 -13.56
CA ALA A 195 9.65 11.76 -12.36
C ALA A 195 9.49 10.44 -11.59
N ALA A 196 9.21 10.56 -10.30
CA ALA A 196 8.79 9.44 -9.49
C ALA A 196 7.36 9.04 -9.87
N LEU A 197 7.12 7.73 -10.00
CA LEU A 197 5.78 7.21 -10.30
C LEU A 197 4.79 7.61 -9.19
N SER A 198 5.25 7.63 -7.93
CA SER A 198 4.45 8.04 -6.78
C SER A 198 4.13 9.54 -6.72
N SER A 199 4.77 10.39 -7.53
CA SER A 199 4.46 11.83 -7.62
C SER A 199 3.41 12.15 -8.69
N LEU A 200 3.04 11.19 -9.54
CA LEU A 200 2.05 11.40 -10.61
C LEU A 200 0.69 11.89 -10.11
N PRO A 201 0.12 11.41 -8.99
CA PRO A 201 -1.14 11.95 -8.47
C PRO A 201 -1.10 13.46 -8.25
N GLY A 202 0.02 13.97 -7.71
CA GLY A 202 0.24 15.40 -7.49
C GLY A 202 0.39 16.18 -8.79
N LEU A 203 1.18 15.67 -9.75
CA LEU A 203 1.35 16.30 -11.06
C LEU A 203 0.04 16.38 -11.85
N PHE A 204 -0.87 15.43 -11.66
CA PHE A 204 -2.20 15.42 -12.28
C PHE A 204 -3.31 16.05 -11.41
N GLY A 205 -2.97 16.62 -10.24
CA GLY A 205 -3.94 17.29 -9.36
C GLY A 205 -5.06 16.34 -8.89
N THR A 206 -4.72 15.10 -8.56
CA THR A 206 -5.69 14.07 -8.22
C THR A 206 -6.42 14.40 -6.92
N ARG A 207 -7.74 14.30 -6.95
CA ARG A 207 -8.66 14.37 -5.82
C ARG A 207 -9.43 13.05 -5.69
N PRO A 208 -10.12 12.79 -4.57
CA PRO A 208 -10.89 11.56 -4.39
C PRO A 208 -11.90 11.26 -5.53
N ASP A 209 -12.43 12.31 -6.16
CA ASP A 209 -13.39 12.27 -7.28
C ASP A 209 -12.75 12.19 -8.67
N THR A 210 -11.43 12.44 -8.79
CA THR A 210 -10.72 12.48 -10.09
C THR A 210 -9.68 11.38 -10.26
N ILE A 211 -9.70 10.38 -9.37
CA ILE A 211 -8.83 9.21 -9.48
C ILE A 211 -9.06 8.55 -10.84
N PRO A 212 -8.00 8.33 -11.64
CA PRO A 212 -8.12 7.59 -12.89
C PRO A 212 -8.69 6.20 -12.59
N PRO A 213 -9.53 5.65 -13.48
CA PRO A 213 -10.13 4.35 -13.27
C PRO A 213 -9.05 3.29 -13.00
N PRO A 214 -9.38 2.19 -12.28
CA PRO A 214 -8.48 1.06 -12.13
C PRO A 214 -7.95 0.61 -13.50
N LEU A 215 -6.79 -0.02 -13.50
CA LEU A 215 -6.05 -0.48 -14.69
C LEU A 215 -6.92 -1.39 -15.57
N SER A 216 -7.76 -0.79 -16.41
CA SER A 216 -8.71 -1.48 -17.27
C SER A 216 -7.91 -2.28 -18.29
N GLY A 217 -7.84 -3.60 -18.10
CA GLY A 217 -7.07 -4.49 -18.98
C GLY A 217 -5.80 -5.06 -18.36
N LEU A 218 -5.49 -4.81 -17.07
CA LEU A 218 -4.49 -5.63 -16.38
C LEU A 218 -5.01 -7.08 -16.33
N ARG A 219 -4.34 -7.97 -17.07
CA ARG A 219 -4.71 -9.38 -17.25
C ARG A 219 -3.49 -10.26 -17.14
N ALA A 220 -3.71 -11.47 -16.66
CA ALA A 220 -2.70 -12.51 -16.69
C ALA A 220 -2.50 -13.04 -18.12
N GLU A 221 -1.32 -13.60 -18.39
CA GLU A 221 -1.02 -14.27 -19.65
C GLU A 221 -1.92 -15.51 -19.82
N PRO A 222 -2.65 -15.70 -20.94
CA PRO A 222 -3.61 -16.79 -21.09
C PRO A 222 -3.03 -18.20 -20.85
N ALA A 223 -1.78 -18.44 -21.28
CA ALA A 223 -1.11 -19.72 -21.06
C ALA A 223 -0.83 -19.99 -19.57
N ARG A 224 -0.52 -18.95 -18.79
CA ARG A 224 -0.35 -19.07 -17.33
C ARG A 224 -1.68 -19.28 -16.63
N VAL A 225 -2.72 -18.57 -17.06
CA VAL A 225 -4.09 -18.77 -16.58
C VAL A 225 -4.48 -20.23 -16.72
N GLN A 226 -4.34 -20.80 -17.93
CA GLN A 226 -4.64 -22.20 -18.19
C GLN A 226 -3.85 -23.16 -17.29
N ARG A 227 -2.52 -22.97 -17.19
CA ARG A 227 -1.67 -23.78 -16.32
C ARG A 227 -2.15 -23.78 -14.86
N TRP A 228 -2.50 -22.60 -14.34
CA TRP A 228 -2.97 -22.46 -12.97
C TRP A 228 -4.40 -22.98 -12.77
N THR A 229 -5.25 -22.88 -13.79
CA THR A 229 -6.56 -23.56 -13.81
C THR A 229 -6.38 -25.06 -13.65
N GLU A 230 -5.56 -25.70 -14.49
CA GLU A 230 -5.29 -27.14 -14.43
C GLU A 230 -4.69 -27.56 -13.08
N ARG A 231 -3.73 -26.78 -12.57
CA ARG A 231 -3.10 -27.02 -11.27
C ARG A 231 -4.11 -26.97 -10.12
N LEU A 232 -4.97 -25.96 -10.09
CA LEU A 232 -5.98 -25.78 -9.04
C LEU A 232 -7.12 -26.80 -9.18
N ASP A 233 -7.57 -27.10 -10.40
CA ASP A 233 -8.61 -28.12 -10.64
C ASP A 233 -8.16 -29.53 -10.23
N GLY A 234 -6.86 -29.83 -10.37
CA GLY A 234 -6.28 -31.08 -9.89
C GLY A 234 -6.10 -31.16 -8.37
N LEU A 235 -6.05 -30.02 -7.67
CA LEU A 235 -5.89 -29.95 -6.22
C LEU A 235 -7.21 -29.80 -5.47
N LEU A 236 -8.17 -29.12 -6.06
CA LEU A 236 -9.33 -28.57 -5.35
C LEU A 236 -10.61 -29.32 -5.70
N PRO A 237 -11.50 -29.58 -4.72
CA PRO A 237 -12.82 -30.13 -5.00
C PRO A 237 -13.62 -29.22 -5.94
N ARG A 238 -14.30 -29.81 -6.92
CA ARG A 238 -15.18 -29.06 -7.84
C ARG A 238 -16.35 -28.43 -7.09
N GLY A 239 -16.74 -27.23 -7.51
CA GLY A 239 -17.88 -26.48 -6.95
C GLY A 239 -17.62 -25.84 -5.58
N TYR A 240 -16.40 -25.93 -5.05
CA TYR A 240 -16.00 -25.20 -3.85
C TYR A 240 -15.58 -23.78 -4.23
N ARG A 241 -15.92 -22.82 -3.37
CA ARG A 241 -15.44 -21.44 -3.47
C ARG A 241 -13.95 -21.38 -3.19
N ARG A 242 -13.18 -20.65 -4.00
CA ARG A 242 -11.74 -20.44 -3.84
C ARG A 242 -11.48 -19.05 -3.27
N VAL A 243 -10.96 -19.01 -2.04
CA VAL A 243 -10.66 -17.75 -1.34
C VAL A 243 -9.16 -17.60 -1.15
N GLY A 244 -8.55 -16.60 -1.79
CA GLY A 244 -7.13 -16.28 -1.60
C GLY A 244 -6.87 -15.64 -0.26
N LEU A 245 -5.79 -16.04 0.43
CA LEU A 245 -5.38 -15.48 1.72
C LEU A 245 -3.95 -14.91 1.69
N VAL A 246 -3.78 -13.71 2.24
CA VAL A 246 -2.48 -13.08 2.56
C VAL A 246 -2.59 -12.35 3.90
N TRP A 247 -1.96 -12.87 4.96
CA TRP A 247 -2.15 -12.38 6.33
C TRP A 247 -1.01 -11.51 6.85
N ALA A 248 0.15 -11.52 6.19
CA ALA A 248 1.29 -10.73 6.60
C ALA A 248 1.99 -10.05 5.42
N GLY A 249 2.52 -8.86 5.68
CA GLY A 249 3.41 -8.16 4.77
C GLY A 249 4.87 -8.59 4.90
N ARG A 250 5.77 -7.73 4.42
CA ARG A 250 7.22 -7.96 4.48
C ARG A 250 7.74 -7.50 5.86
N PRO A 251 8.45 -8.34 6.62
CA PRO A 251 8.95 -7.99 7.95
C PRO A 251 9.90 -6.78 8.00
N THR A 252 10.59 -6.47 6.89
CA THR A 252 11.49 -5.31 6.77
C THR A 252 10.74 -3.99 6.52
N HIS A 253 9.42 -4.01 6.40
CA HIS A 253 8.61 -2.81 6.23
C HIS A 253 8.36 -2.14 7.59
N GLY A 254 8.60 -0.84 7.70
CA GLY A 254 8.57 -0.12 8.99
C GLY A 254 7.25 -0.28 9.76
N ASN A 255 6.11 -0.33 9.06
CA ASN A 255 4.78 -0.50 9.66
C ASN A 255 4.26 -1.95 9.69
N ASP A 256 5.09 -2.96 9.42
CA ASP A 256 4.59 -4.34 9.23
C ASP A 256 3.90 -4.91 10.48
N ARG A 257 4.45 -4.61 11.66
CA ARG A 257 3.92 -5.05 12.96
C ARG A 257 2.44 -4.68 13.16
N ASN A 258 2.01 -3.54 12.63
CA ASN A 258 0.65 -3.04 12.84
C ASN A 258 -0.33 -3.60 11.82
N ARG A 259 0.11 -3.77 10.57
CA ARG A 259 -0.75 -4.20 9.45
C ARG A 259 -0.85 -5.72 9.28
N SER A 260 0.09 -6.48 9.81
CA SER A 260 0.12 -7.95 9.70
C SER A 260 -0.66 -8.62 10.84
N LEU A 261 -1.19 -9.82 10.58
CA LEU A 261 -1.74 -10.73 11.57
C LEU A 261 -1.16 -12.13 11.38
N THR A 262 -1.33 -13.03 12.35
CA THR A 262 -0.95 -14.45 12.22
C THR A 262 -2.08 -15.24 11.56
N LEU A 263 -1.77 -16.28 10.78
CA LEU A 263 -2.76 -17.17 10.16
C LEU A 263 -3.79 -17.70 11.16
N ALA A 264 -3.36 -18.03 12.39
CA ALA A 264 -4.23 -18.49 13.47
C ALA A 264 -5.34 -17.50 13.88
N ARG A 265 -5.27 -16.22 13.51
CA ARG A 265 -6.36 -15.26 13.74
C ARG A 265 -7.49 -15.44 12.74
N LEU A 266 -7.23 -16.03 11.57
CA LEU A 266 -8.21 -16.26 10.51
C LEU A 266 -9.08 -17.50 10.74
N VAL A 267 -9.15 -18.03 11.97
CA VAL A 267 -10.00 -19.15 12.37
C VAL A 267 -11.45 -19.06 11.86
N PRO A 268 -12.11 -17.89 11.81
CA PRO A 268 -13.45 -17.78 11.22
C PRO A 268 -13.55 -18.24 9.75
N PHE A 269 -12.47 -18.16 8.97
CA PHE A 269 -12.41 -18.70 7.60
C PHE A 269 -12.25 -20.23 7.57
N PHE A 270 -11.71 -20.82 8.62
CA PHE A 270 -11.38 -22.25 8.68
C PHE A 270 -12.62 -23.12 8.86
N ALA A 271 -13.72 -22.52 9.31
CA ALA A 271 -15.01 -23.17 9.50
C ALA A 271 -15.95 -23.04 8.28
N LEU A 272 -15.50 -22.42 7.18
CA LEU A 272 -16.35 -22.21 6.02
C LEU A 272 -16.60 -23.50 5.24
N GLU A 273 -17.88 -23.85 5.13
CA GLU A 273 -18.33 -24.98 4.31
C GLU A 273 -18.18 -24.67 2.81
N LYS A 274 -17.96 -25.73 2.00
CA LYS A 274 -17.82 -25.65 0.53
C LYS A 274 -16.85 -24.55 0.07
N THR A 275 -15.80 -24.31 0.85
CA THR A 275 -14.79 -23.29 0.62
C THR A 275 -13.40 -23.90 0.76
N VAL A 276 -12.50 -23.52 -0.13
CA VAL A 276 -11.06 -23.77 -0.06
C VAL A 276 -10.35 -22.44 0.15
N LEU A 277 -9.37 -22.46 1.03
CA LEU A 277 -8.45 -21.36 1.28
C LEU A 277 -7.17 -21.57 0.47
N VAL A 278 -6.83 -20.61 -0.37
CA VAL A 278 -5.63 -20.63 -1.22
C VAL A 278 -4.64 -19.62 -0.67
N SER A 279 -3.58 -20.08 0.00
CA SER A 279 -2.53 -19.20 0.49
C SER A 279 -1.69 -18.66 -0.66
N LEU A 280 -1.64 -17.33 -0.76
CA LEU A 280 -0.71 -16.59 -1.62
C LEU A 280 0.41 -15.96 -0.78
N GLN A 281 0.54 -16.36 0.49
CA GLN A 281 1.48 -15.78 1.43
C GLN A 281 2.91 -16.07 1.00
N LYS A 282 3.76 -15.05 1.11
CA LYS A 282 5.21 -15.14 0.87
C LYS A 282 5.99 -14.75 2.11
N GLY A 283 7.25 -15.19 2.16
CA GLY A 283 8.17 -14.85 3.25
C GLY A 283 7.95 -15.69 4.50
N PRO A 284 8.55 -15.30 5.65
CA PRO A 284 8.58 -16.13 6.85
C PRO A 284 7.19 -16.58 7.37
N ALA A 285 6.18 -15.72 7.24
CA ALA A 285 4.81 -16.01 7.66
C ALA A 285 4.16 -17.16 6.89
N GLN A 286 4.66 -17.48 5.68
CA GLN A 286 4.18 -18.61 4.89
C GLN A 286 4.30 -19.95 5.65
N ALA A 287 5.35 -20.10 6.48
CA ALA A 287 5.57 -21.32 7.28
C ALA A 287 4.42 -21.63 8.26
N GLU A 288 3.57 -20.65 8.58
CA GLU A 288 2.39 -20.86 9.42
C GLU A 288 1.36 -21.78 8.77
N ALA A 289 1.32 -21.86 7.43
CA ALA A 289 0.42 -22.76 6.70
C ALA A 289 0.64 -24.24 7.05
N ALA A 290 1.87 -24.63 7.41
CA ALA A 290 2.18 -26.00 7.84
C ALA A 290 1.55 -26.38 9.19
N ARG A 291 1.12 -25.39 9.98
CA ARG A 291 0.47 -25.58 11.28
C ARG A 291 -1.05 -25.45 11.20
N TYR A 292 -1.60 -25.40 9.99
CA TYR A 292 -3.02 -25.24 9.75
C TYR A 292 -3.82 -26.46 10.21
N TYR A 293 -4.96 -26.19 10.86
CA TYR A 293 -5.98 -27.20 11.16
C TYR A 293 -7.37 -26.55 11.11
N GLY A 294 -8.28 -27.12 10.31
CA GLY A 294 -9.63 -26.58 10.11
C GLY A 294 -10.46 -27.38 9.12
N ALA A 295 -11.76 -27.05 9.02
CA ALA A 295 -12.71 -27.75 8.14
C ALA A 295 -12.57 -27.36 6.66
N ALA A 296 -12.26 -26.09 6.38
CA ALA A 296 -11.94 -25.63 5.04
C ALA A 296 -10.54 -26.14 4.64
N PRO A 297 -10.33 -26.79 3.49
CA PRO A 297 -8.99 -27.16 3.05
C PRO A 297 -8.13 -25.90 2.81
N VAL A 298 -6.85 -25.95 3.17
CA VAL A 298 -5.85 -24.93 2.80
C VAL A 298 -4.89 -25.52 1.76
N VAL A 299 -4.66 -24.78 0.68
CA VAL A 299 -3.62 -25.05 -0.30
C VAL A 299 -2.60 -23.93 -0.26
N ASP A 300 -1.34 -24.25 0.06
CA ASP A 300 -0.24 -23.28 0.05
C ASP A 300 0.43 -23.22 -1.31
N LEU A 301 0.12 -22.18 -2.09
CA LEU A 301 0.79 -21.91 -3.36
C LEU A 301 2.03 -21.04 -3.20
N GLY A 302 2.30 -20.53 -2.00
CA GLY A 302 3.46 -19.71 -1.69
C GLY A 302 4.77 -20.23 -2.30
N PRO A 303 5.12 -21.53 -2.21
CA PRO A 303 6.35 -22.07 -2.79
C PRO A 303 6.37 -22.07 -4.32
N GLU A 304 5.21 -22.20 -4.97
CA GLU A 304 5.08 -22.38 -6.42
C GLU A 304 4.95 -21.04 -7.19
N LEU A 305 4.63 -19.94 -6.50
CA LEU A 305 4.49 -18.61 -7.12
C LEU A 305 5.86 -17.96 -7.39
N GLU A 306 6.39 -18.04 -8.61
CA GLU A 306 7.71 -17.49 -8.92
C GLU A 306 7.69 -15.99 -9.22
N SER A 307 6.53 -15.45 -9.61
CA SER A 307 6.41 -14.07 -10.08
C SER A 307 5.03 -13.45 -9.83
N PHE A 308 4.94 -12.14 -10.03
CA PHE A 308 3.64 -11.47 -10.11
C PHE A 308 2.82 -11.91 -11.33
N ALA A 309 3.43 -12.46 -12.39
CA ALA A 309 2.68 -13.07 -13.49
C ALA A 309 1.88 -14.28 -13.02
N ASP A 310 2.49 -15.12 -12.17
CA ASP A 310 1.81 -16.27 -11.56
C ASP A 310 0.74 -15.82 -10.57
N THR A 311 1.06 -14.80 -9.77
CA THR A 311 0.08 -14.23 -8.84
C THR A 311 -1.15 -13.70 -9.57
N MET A 312 -0.98 -12.94 -10.68
CA MET A 312 -2.10 -12.49 -11.51
C MET A 312 -2.90 -13.69 -12.05
N ALA A 313 -2.25 -14.72 -12.59
CA ALA A 313 -2.93 -15.88 -13.14
C ALA A 313 -3.76 -16.63 -12.08
N VAL A 314 -3.22 -16.81 -10.87
CA VAL A 314 -3.95 -17.41 -9.76
C VAL A 314 -5.11 -16.53 -9.32
N LEU A 315 -4.94 -15.20 -9.23
CA LEU A 315 -6.01 -14.26 -8.85
C LEU A 315 -7.24 -14.35 -9.77
N GLU A 316 -7.07 -14.69 -11.05
CA GLU A 316 -8.19 -14.92 -11.98
C GLU A 316 -9.01 -16.18 -11.65
N GLN A 317 -8.40 -17.15 -10.95
CA GLN A 317 -9.04 -18.41 -10.54
C GLN A 317 -9.75 -18.31 -9.19
N LEU A 318 -9.63 -17.19 -8.48
CA LEU A 318 -10.20 -17.00 -7.14
C LEU A 318 -11.55 -16.29 -7.20
N ASP A 319 -12.50 -16.73 -6.39
CA ASP A 319 -13.80 -16.07 -6.23
C ASP A 319 -13.70 -14.80 -5.37
N HIS A 320 -12.77 -14.79 -4.41
CA HIS A 320 -12.53 -13.68 -3.51
C HIS A 320 -11.09 -13.69 -2.99
N VAL A 321 -10.56 -12.52 -2.65
CA VAL A 321 -9.24 -12.37 -2.02
C VAL A 321 -9.42 -11.71 -0.66
N VAL A 322 -8.84 -12.28 0.39
CA VAL A 322 -8.75 -11.66 1.72
C VAL A 322 -7.29 -11.40 2.01
N CYS A 323 -6.93 -10.14 2.22
CA CYS A 323 -5.54 -9.78 2.45
C CYS A 323 -5.40 -8.63 3.45
N VAL A 324 -4.24 -8.55 4.10
CA VAL A 324 -3.80 -7.31 4.74
C VAL A 324 -3.24 -6.34 3.70
N ASP A 325 -3.00 -5.10 4.12
CA ASP A 325 -2.45 -4.03 3.28
C ASP A 325 -1.07 -4.41 2.67
N THR A 326 -1.12 -4.95 1.45
CA THR A 326 0.01 -5.56 0.73
C THR A 326 -0.12 -5.34 -0.78
N ALA A 327 0.95 -5.65 -1.53
CA ALA A 327 0.92 -5.61 -2.98
C ALA A 327 -0.21 -6.47 -3.61
N VAL A 328 -0.62 -7.56 -2.96
CA VAL A 328 -1.72 -8.42 -3.44
C VAL A 328 -3.07 -7.69 -3.36
N ALA A 329 -3.29 -6.85 -2.35
CA ALA A 329 -4.48 -6.01 -2.25
C ALA A 329 -4.61 -5.08 -3.47
N HIS A 330 -3.51 -4.40 -3.81
CA HIS A 330 -3.46 -3.50 -4.96
C HIS A 330 -3.56 -4.25 -6.29
N LEU A 331 -2.93 -5.42 -6.41
CA LEU A 331 -2.97 -6.24 -7.62
C LEU A 331 -4.38 -6.76 -7.89
N ALA A 332 -5.00 -7.40 -6.90
CA ALA A 332 -6.36 -7.93 -7.01
C ALA A 332 -7.37 -6.80 -7.27
N GLY A 333 -7.24 -5.67 -6.57
CA GLY A 333 -8.07 -4.48 -6.80
C GLY A 333 -7.90 -3.89 -8.21
N ALA A 334 -6.66 -3.81 -8.70
CA ALA A 334 -6.37 -3.31 -10.06
C ALA A 334 -6.92 -4.24 -11.16
N MET A 335 -6.92 -5.56 -10.91
CA MET A 335 -7.50 -6.56 -11.81
C MET A 335 -9.04 -6.63 -11.73
N GLY A 336 -9.67 -5.89 -10.82
CA GLY A 336 -11.12 -5.91 -10.59
C GLY A 336 -11.60 -7.21 -9.93
N ARG A 337 -10.76 -7.85 -9.11
CA ARG A 337 -11.15 -9.05 -8.35
C ARG A 337 -11.87 -8.63 -7.06
N PRO A 338 -12.94 -9.34 -6.65
CA PRO A 338 -13.56 -9.14 -5.34
C PRO A 338 -12.53 -9.34 -4.23
N THR A 339 -12.34 -8.29 -3.42
CA THR A 339 -11.26 -8.27 -2.44
C THR A 339 -11.74 -7.66 -1.12
N ALA A 340 -11.43 -8.31 0.00
CA ALA A 340 -11.60 -7.79 1.34
C ALA A 340 -10.23 -7.49 1.95
N VAL A 341 -9.96 -6.22 2.25
CA VAL A 341 -8.71 -5.78 2.86
C VAL A 341 -8.91 -5.62 4.36
N LEU A 342 -8.12 -6.36 5.14
CA LEU A 342 -8.01 -6.23 6.59
C LEU A 342 -7.01 -5.12 6.90
N LEU A 343 -7.48 -4.09 7.59
CA LEU A 343 -6.70 -2.88 7.87
C LEU A 343 -6.43 -2.69 9.36
N PRO A 344 -5.24 -2.18 9.72
CA PRO A 344 -4.95 -1.78 11.09
C PRO A 344 -5.85 -0.62 11.56
N TYR A 345 -5.81 -0.33 12.85
CA TYR A 345 -6.55 0.80 13.44
C TYR A 345 -6.18 2.14 12.79
N ALA A 346 -4.87 2.40 12.64
CA ALA A 346 -4.31 3.49 11.85
C ALA A 346 -3.86 2.96 10.47
N PRO A 347 -4.69 3.06 9.43
CA PRO A 347 -4.36 2.59 8.10
C PRO A 347 -3.48 3.59 7.35
N ASP A 348 -2.82 3.10 6.30
CA ASP A 348 -2.21 3.97 5.28
C ASP A 348 -3.26 4.89 4.65
N TRP A 349 -2.86 6.13 4.32
CA TRP A 349 -3.75 7.17 3.81
C TRP A 349 -4.55 6.75 2.57
N ARG A 350 -4.03 5.83 1.75
CA ARG A 350 -4.70 5.33 0.53
C ARG A 350 -6.05 4.71 0.84
N TRP A 351 -6.22 4.15 2.03
CA TRP A 351 -7.45 3.46 2.42
C TRP A 351 -8.50 4.37 3.02
N LEU A 352 -8.16 5.64 3.33
CA LEU A 352 -9.05 6.64 3.90
C LEU A 352 -9.74 6.20 5.21
N LEU A 353 -10.51 7.13 5.79
CA LEU A 353 -11.30 6.92 7.00
C LEU A 353 -12.81 6.88 6.73
N GLY A 354 -13.56 6.29 7.65
CA GLY A 354 -15.03 6.39 7.68
C GLY A 354 -15.80 5.68 6.56
N ARG A 355 -15.17 4.76 5.82
CA ARG A 355 -15.80 4.10 4.66
C ARG A 355 -15.47 2.62 4.51
N GLY A 356 -16.46 1.81 4.12
CA GLY A 356 -16.31 0.36 3.91
C GLY A 356 -15.71 -0.06 2.55
N GLY A 357 -15.36 0.89 1.68
CA GLY A 357 -14.73 0.65 0.37
C GLY A 357 -13.72 1.74 0.05
N THR A 358 -13.05 1.66 -1.10
CA THR A 358 -11.97 2.58 -1.49
C THR A 358 -12.27 3.23 -2.86
N PRO A 359 -11.91 4.50 -3.09
CA PRO A 359 -12.11 5.13 -4.39
C PRO A 359 -11.06 4.64 -5.41
N TRP A 360 -9.99 3.96 -4.95
CA TRP A 360 -8.95 3.41 -5.81
C TRP A 360 -9.40 2.16 -6.57
N TYR A 361 -10.24 1.32 -5.94
CA TYR A 361 -10.61 -0.01 -6.42
C TYR A 361 -12.08 -0.32 -6.10
N PRO A 362 -12.99 -0.26 -7.09
CA PRO A 362 -14.43 -0.47 -6.87
C PRO A 362 -14.80 -1.84 -6.29
N THR A 363 -13.98 -2.87 -6.53
CA THR A 363 -14.22 -4.25 -6.07
C THR A 363 -13.64 -4.55 -4.69
N VAL A 364 -13.00 -3.57 -4.05
CA VAL A 364 -12.36 -3.71 -2.75
C VAL A 364 -13.27 -3.20 -1.63
N THR A 365 -13.48 -4.06 -0.63
CA THR A 365 -14.10 -3.73 0.66
C THR A 365 -13.05 -3.64 1.75
N LEU A 366 -13.25 -2.74 2.71
CA LEU A 366 -12.29 -2.41 3.76
C LEU A 366 -12.85 -2.76 5.13
N HIS A 367 -12.08 -3.52 5.90
CA HIS A 367 -12.46 -4.05 7.20
C HIS A 367 -11.38 -3.66 8.22
N ARG A 368 -11.71 -2.74 9.13
CA ARG A 368 -10.74 -2.10 10.01
C ARG A 368 -10.83 -2.63 11.44
N GLN A 369 -9.70 -2.63 12.13
CA GLN A 369 -9.71 -2.80 13.59
C GLN A 369 -10.51 -1.65 14.24
N PRO A 370 -11.41 -1.93 15.20
CA PRO A 370 -12.05 -0.89 16.00
C PRO A 370 -11.10 -0.27 17.05
N ALA A 371 -10.03 -0.98 17.41
CA ALA A 371 -8.96 -0.51 18.30
C ALA A 371 -7.65 -1.28 17.99
N PRO A 372 -6.47 -0.71 18.31
CA PRO A 372 -5.19 -1.35 18.02
C PRO A 372 -5.11 -2.82 18.46
N GLY A 373 -4.75 -3.70 17.54
CA GLY A 373 -4.60 -5.15 17.76
C GLY A 373 -5.92 -5.94 17.82
N ARG A 374 -7.09 -5.30 17.77
CA ARG A 374 -8.40 -5.96 17.84
C ARG A 374 -8.89 -6.32 16.43
N TRP A 375 -8.47 -7.48 15.93
CA TRP A 375 -8.79 -7.92 14.56
C TRP A 375 -10.16 -8.59 14.38
N ASP A 376 -10.80 -9.05 15.45
CA ASP A 376 -11.95 -9.97 15.35
C ASP A 376 -13.14 -9.38 14.56
N GLU A 377 -13.40 -8.08 14.69
CA GLU A 377 -14.47 -7.40 13.96
C GLU A 377 -14.14 -7.26 12.47
N ALA A 378 -12.91 -6.85 12.14
CA ALA A 378 -12.44 -6.78 10.77
C ALA A 378 -12.53 -8.16 10.07
N ILE A 379 -12.13 -9.21 10.77
CA ILE A 379 -12.18 -10.58 10.25
C ILE A 379 -13.63 -11.02 10.01
N ARG A 380 -14.56 -10.76 10.93
CA ARG A 380 -15.99 -11.06 10.71
C ARG A 380 -16.58 -10.29 9.53
N GLY A 381 -16.18 -9.03 9.36
CA GLY A 381 -16.55 -8.22 8.20
C GLY A 381 -16.06 -8.85 6.89
N ALA A 382 -14.79 -9.26 6.86
CA ALA A 382 -14.20 -9.91 5.68
C ALA A 382 -14.86 -11.27 5.38
N VAL A 383 -15.20 -12.08 6.39
CA VAL A 383 -15.99 -13.31 6.18
C VAL A 383 -17.37 -12.99 5.62
N THR A 384 -18.02 -11.91 6.08
CA THR A 384 -19.31 -11.47 5.55
C THR A 384 -19.17 -11.05 4.07
N ALA A 385 -18.09 -10.35 3.71
CA ALA A 385 -17.80 -9.98 2.32
C ALA A 385 -17.58 -11.22 1.42
N VAL A 386 -16.92 -12.26 1.94
CA VAL A 386 -16.70 -13.52 1.22
C VAL A 386 -17.98 -14.33 1.09
N THR A 387 -18.82 -14.39 2.13
CA THR A 387 -19.93 -15.35 2.23
C THR A 387 -21.31 -14.79 1.93
N GLY A 388 -21.48 -13.46 2.06
CA GLY A 388 -22.78 -12.81 2.12
C GLY A 388 -23.55 -13.09 3.42
N LYS A 389 -22.95 -13.75 4.41
CA LYS A 389 -23.61 -14.13 5.68
C LYS A 389 -22.93 -13.43 6.85
N THR A 390 -23.71 -12.76 7.69
CA THR A 390 -23.21 -12.15 8.92
C THR A 390 -22.91 -13.22 9.98
N LEU A 391 -21.68 -13.20 10.51
CA LEU A 391 -21.29 -14.01 11.66
C LEU A 391 -21.64 -13.29 12.97
N LYS A 392 -22.22 -14.01 13.94
CA LYS A 392 -22.36 -13.51 15.32
C LYS A 392 -20.99 -13.40 16.00
N ALA A 393 -20.91 -12.63 17.08
CA ALA A 393 -19.69 -12.50 17.89
C ALA A 393 -19.16 -13.86 18.41
N SER A 394 -20.03 -14.88 18.53
CA SER A 394 -19.68 -16.26 18.89
C SER A 394 -19.06 -17.09 17.75
N GLY A 395 -18.89 -16.53 16.55
CA GLY A 395 -18.38 -17.26 15.37
C GLY A 395 -19.43 -18.14 14.66
N GLN A 396 -20.67 -18.18 15.15
CA GLN A 396 -21.78 -18.90 14.53
C GLN A 396 -22.57 -18.02 13.55
N PRO A 397 -23.14 -18.57 12.46
CA PRO A 397 -23.97 -17.81 11.53
C PRO A 397 -25.22 -17.24 12.23
N ALA A 398 -25.58 -15.99 11.90
CA ALA A 398 -26.85 -15.42 12.36
C ALA A 398 -28.04 -16.19 11.73
N ARG A 399 -28.97 -16.68 12.55
CA ARG A 399 -30.24 -17.24 12.04
C ARG A 399 -31.03 -16.10 11.39
N ARG A 400 -31.55 -16.37 10.19
CA ARG A 400 -32.38 -15.45 9.39
C ARG A 400 -33.59 -14.97 10.16
#